data_AF-A0A9D7A3J9-F1
#
_entry.id   AF-A0A9D7A3J9-F1
#
_cell.length_a   1.000
_cell.length_b   1.000
_cell.length_c   1.000
_cell.angle_alpha   90.00
_cell.angle_beta   90.00
_cell.angle_gamma   90.00
#
_symmetry.space_group_name_H-M   'P 1'
#
loop_
_entity.id
_entity.type
_entity.pdbx_description
1 polymer ?
#
loop_
_entity_poly.entity_id
_entity_poly.type
_entity_poly.pdbx_seq_one_letter_code
_entity_poly.pdbx_strand_id
1 'polypeptide(L)'
;MRAGDAEPDRPINGQRRYAGDAVSRVRFIKRAQVLGFTLEEVGSLLALDAAHACADTRELAERKIEVIERRLGDLKAMREALTSLVRECGAGASKRACPIIRALAAD
;
A
#
# COMPACT_ATOMS: atom_id res chain seq x y z
N MET A 1 41.24 -36.07 -6.94
CA MET A 1 41.18 -34.74 -7.60
C MET A 1 39.86 -34.09 -7.21
N ARG A 2 39.90 -33.04 -6.36
CA ARG A 2 38.76 -32.19 -6.02
C ARG A 2 38.82 -30.94 -6.91
N ALA A 3 37.73 -30.64 -7.60
CA ALA A 3 37.41 -29.33 -8.16
C ALA A 3 35.91 -29.18 -7.88
N GLY A 4 35.43 -28.16 -7.19
CA GLY A 4 35.94 -26.82 -7.02
C GLY A 4 34.71 -25.94 -7.16
N ASP A 5 33.99 -25.78 -6.05
CA ASP A 5 32.82 -24.92 -5.93
C ASP A 5 33.19 -23.51 -6.41
N ALA A 6 32.55 -23.07 -7.49
CA ALA A 6 32.66 -21.70 -7.97
C ALA A 6 31.79 -20.81 -7.07
N GLU A 7 32.40 -20.30 -6.00
CA GLU A 7 31.78 -19.31 -5.14
C GLU A 7 31.66 -17.98 -5.92
N PRO A 8 30.48 -17.33 -5.97
CA PRO A 8 30.33 -16.08 -6.68
C PRO A 8 31.07 -14.96 -5.92
N ASP A 9 31.81 -14.17 -6.69
CA ASP A 9 32.66 -13.08 -6.21
C ASP A 9 31.87 -12.11 -5.32
N ARG A 10 32.21 -12.08 -4.02
CA ARG A 10 31.55 -11.24 -3.02
C ARG A 10 32.20 -9.85 -3.08
N PRO A 11 31.47 -8.76 -3.42
CA PRO A 11 32.09 -7.45 -3.56
C PRO A 11 32.71 -6.97 -2.23
N ILE A 12 33.99 -6.57 -2.29
CA ILE A 12 34.88 -6.18 -1.18
C ILE A 12 34.45 -4.86 -0.48
N ASN A 13 33.33 -4.28 -0.88
CA ASN A 13 32.86 -2.99 -0.43
C ASN A 13 31.34 -3.09 -0.38
N GLY A 14 30.74 -2.93 0.82
CA GLY A 14 29.33 -3.16 1.13
C GLY A 14 28.29 -2.30 0.38
N GLN A 15 28.63 -1.73 -0.76
CA GLN A 15 27.71 -1.08 -1.68
C GLN A 15 27.25 -2.06 -2.75
N ARG A 16 25.95 -2.38 -2.72
CA ARG A 16 25.29 -3.10 -3.80
C ARG A 16 25.36 -2.27 -5.08
N ARG A 17 26.19 -2.69 -6.03
CA ARG A 17 26.21 -2.14 -7.40
C ARG A 17 24.99 -2.70 -8.14
N TYR A 18 23.99 -1.86 -8.36
CA TYR A 18 22.84 -2.20 -9.17
C TYR A 18 23.11 -1.80 -10.63
N ALA A 19 23.00 -2.74 -11.57
CA ALA A 19 22.97 -2.41 -12.99
C ALA A 19 21.79 -1.45 -13.28
N GLY A 20 21.87 -0.66 -14.36
CA GLY A 20 20.81 0.32 -14.69
C GLY A 20 19.40 -0.28 -14.75
N ASP A 21 19.29 -1.52 -15.19
CA ASP A 21 18.05 -2.31 -15.19
C ASP A 21 17.46 -2.52 -13.78
N ALA A 22 18.31 -2.83 -12.80
CA ALA A 22 17.88 -3.01 -11.41
C ALA A 22 17.38 -1.68 -10.80
N VAL A 23 17.95 -0.54 -11.17
CA VAL A 23 17.46 0.78 -10.73
C VAL A 23 16.07 1.07 -11.31
N SER A 24 15.86 0.79 -12.59
CA SER A 24 14.56 0.94 -13.25
C SER A 24 13.49 0.07 -12.60
N ARG A 25 13.82 -1.19 -12.29
CA ARG A 25 12.92 -2.12 -11.60
C ARG A 25 12.56 -1.66 -10.19
N VAL A 26 13.54 -1.17 -9.41
CA VAL A 26 13.26 -0.61 -8.07
C VAL A 26 12.36 0.62 -8.16
N ARG A 27 12.57 1.51 -9.15
CA ARG A 27 11.70 2.66 -9.37
C ARG A 27 10.28 2.24 -9.77
N PHE A 28 10.14 1.20 -10.59
CA PHE A 28 8.85 0.62 -10.94
C PHE A 28 8.10 0.15 -9.70
N ILE A 29 8.74 -0.69 -8.88
CA ILE A 29 8.16 -1.22 -7.64
C ILE A 29 7.71 -0.07 -6.73
N LYS A 30 8.56 0.93 -6.50
CA LYS A 30 8.23 2.08 -5.65
C LYS A 30 7.01 2.85 -6.16
N ARG A 31 6.93 3.11 -7.46
CA ARG A 31 5.76 3.81 -8.05
C ARG A 31 4.48 3.00 -7.88
N ALA A 32 4.54 1.70 -8.12
CA ALA A 32 3.37 0.83 -7.96
C ALA A 32 2.92 0.74 -6.48
N GLN A 33 3.85 0.69 -5.53
CA GLN A 33 3.53 0.74 -4.10
C GLN A 33 2.84 2.06 -3.69
N VAL A 34 3.27 3.20 -4.25
CA VAL A 34 2.60 4.50 -4.02
C VAL A 34 1.15 4.48 -4.50
N LEU A 35 0.84 3.72 -5.55
CA LEU A 35 -0.51 3.53 -6.06
C LEU A 35 -1.32 2.47 -5.29
N GLY A 36 -0.76 1.90 -4.22
CA GLY A 36 -1.45 0.91 -3.38
C GLY A 36 -1.39 -0.52 -3.91
N PHE A 37 -0.49 -0.82 -4.85
CA PHE A 37 -0.20 -2.21 -5.22
C PHE A 37 0.68 -2.88 -4.15
N THR A 38 0.27 -4.08 -3.77
CA THR A 38 1.05 -5.00 -2.92
C THR A 38 2.25 -5.53 -3.68
N LEU A 39 3.26 -6.05 -2.97
CA LEU A 39 4.44 -6.65 -3.62
C LEU A 39 4.07 -7.82 -4.55
N GLU A 40 3.01 -8.57 -4.21
CA GLU A 40 2.48 -9.64 -5.04
C GLU A 40 1.89 -9.10 -6.35
N GLU A 41 1.01 -8.10 -6.29
CA GLU A 41 0.44 -7.45 -7.48
C GLU A 41 1.52 -6.78 -8.34
N VAL A 42 2.56 -6.22 -7.73
CA VAL A 42 3.71 -5.67 -8.46
C VAL A 42 4.48 -6.76 -9.20
N GLY A 43 4.60 -7.95 -8.61
CA GLY A 43 5.14 -9.13 -9.30
C GLY A 43 4.32 -9.48 -10.54
N SER A 44 2.98 -9.48 -10.41
CA SER A 44 2.08 -9.70 -11.54
C SER A 44 2.22 -8.63 -12.62
N LEU A 45 2.28 -7.35 -12.24
CA LEU A 45 2.49 -6.24 -13.19
C LEU A 45 3.80 -6.39 -13.98
N LEU A 46 4.89 -6.82 -13.34
CA LEU A 46 6.16 -7.08 -14.01
C LEU A 46 6.07 -8.24 -15.01
N ALA A 47 5.31 -9.30 -14.68
CA ALA A 47 5.09 -10.42 -15.59
C ALA A 47 4.23 -10.02 -16.80
N LEU A 48 3.19 -9.21 -16.57
CA LEU A 48 2.32 -8.70 -17.63
C LEU A 48 3.04 -7.73 -18.57
N ASP A 49 3.92 -6.88 -18.05
CA ASP A 49 4.77 -5.98 -18.85
C ASP A 49 5.69 -6.78 -19.78
N ALA A 50 6.33 -7.83 -19.26
CA ALA A 50 7.18 -8.72 -20.05
C ALA A 50 6.41 -9.49 -21.14
N ALA A 51 5.12 -9.75 -20.93
CA ALA A 51 4.23 -10.41 -21.89
C ALA A 51 3.50 -9.43 -22.84
N HIS A 52 3.71 -8.12 -22.71
CA HIS A 52 2.96 -7.07 -23.42
C HIS A 52 1.42 -7.20 -23.24
N ALA A 53 0.98 -7.71 -22.09
CA ALA A 53 -0.42 -8.01 -21.79
C ALA A 53 -1.18 -6.76 -21.29
N CYS A 54 -1.48 -5.84 -22.21
CA CYS A 54 -2.11 -4.56 -21.89
C CYS A 54 -3.52 -4.71 -21.30
N ALA A 55 -4.31 -5.67 -21.81
CA ALA A 55 -5.67 -5.92 -21.32
C ALA A 55 -5.68 -6.37 -19.86
N ASP A 56 -4.85 -7.35 -19.50
CA ASP A 56 -4.75 -7.86 -18.14
C ASP A 56 -4.17 -6.81 -17.17
N THR A 57 -3.22 -6.00 -17.66
CA THR A 57 -2.66 -4.87 -16.91
C THR A 57 -3.76 -3.85 -16.56
N ARG A 58 -4.63 -3.56 -17.54
CA ARG A 58 -5.78 -2.68 -17.34
C ARG A 58 -6.76 -3.26 -16.32
N GLU A 59 -7.10 -4.54 -16.43
CA GLU A 59 -8.02 -5.18 -15.49
C GLU A 59 -7.48 -5.14 -14.05
N LEU A 60 -6.18 -5.38 -13.87
CA LEU A 60 -5.54 -5.29 -12.55
C LEU A 60 -5.58 -3.86 -11.98
N ALA A 61 -5.43 -2.85 -12.83
CA ALA A 61 -5.58 -1.44 -12.43
C ALA A 61 -7.03 -1.09 -12.08
N GLU A 62 -8.02 -1.56 -12.85
CA GLU A 62 -9.45 -1.36 -12.58
C GLU A 62 -9.85 -1.96 -11.22
N ARG A 63 -9.41 -3.20 -10.93
CA ARG A 63 -9.61 -3.81 -9.60
C ARG A 63 -8.98 -3.00 -8.47
N LYS A 64 -7.80 -2.41 -8.69
CA LYS A 64 -7.15 -1.55 -7.70
C LYS A 64 -7.95 -0.27 -7.45
N ILE A 65 -8.50 0.34 -8.48
CA ILE A 65 -9.38 1.51 -8.36
C ILE A 65 -10.58 1.17 -7.49
N GLU A 66 -11.25 0.02 -7.71
CA GLU A 66 -12.38 -0.38 -6.88
C GLU A 66 -12.01 -0.56 -5.39
N VAL A 67 -10.85 -1.13 -5.10
CA VAL A 67 -10.35 -1.27 -3.72
C VAL A 67 -10.14 0.11 -3.08
N ILE A 68 -9.57 1.05 -3.83
CA ILE A 68 -9.35 2.42 -3.36
C ILE A 68 -10.69 3.12 -3.10
N GLU A 69 -11.65 3.02 -4.02
CA GLU A 69 -12.98 3.63 -3.87
C GLU A 69 -13.73 3.08 -2.65
N ARG A 70 -13.69 1.76 -2.42
CA ARG A 70 -14.25 1.15 -1.20
C ARG A 70 -13.60 1.74 0.05
N ARG A 71 -12.28 1.81 0.09
CA ARG A 71 -11.55 2.36 1.24
C ARG A 71 -11.85 3.84 1.46
N LEU A 72 -12.01 4.63 0.39
CA LEU A 72 -12.44 6.02 0.47
C LEU A 72 -13.84 6.13 1.05
N GLY A 73 -14.77 5.25 0.66
CA GLY A 73 -16.11 5.16 1.25
C GLY A 73 -16.05 4.94 2.76
N ASP A 74 -15.31 3.92 3.21
CA ASP A 74 -15.14 3.60 4.63
C ASP A 74 -14.54 4.78 5.41
N LEU A 75 -13.49 5.41 4.86
CA LEU A 75 -12.82 6.55 5.48
C LEU A 75 -13.74 7.78 5.57
N LYS A 76 -14.58 8.02 4.57
CA LYS A 76 -15.58 9.10 4.60
C LYS A 76 -16.61 8.85 5.70
N ALA A 77 -17.14 7.63 5.79
CA ALA A 77 -18.11 7.26 6.83
C ALA A 77 -17.52 7.40 8.24
N MET A 78 -16.30 6.89 8.47
CA MET A 78 -15.59 7.05 9.74
C MET A 78 -15.38 8.52 10.11
N ARG A 79 -14.96 9.35 9.14
CA ARG A 79 -14.78 10.79 9.33
C ARG A 79 -16.09 11.48 9.71
N GLU A 80 -17.18 11.15 9.04
CA GLU A 80 -18.51 11.73 9.32
C GLU A 80 -18.98 11.37 10.73
N ALA A 81 -18.88 10.10 11.11
CA ALA A 81 -19.21 9.64 12.45
C ALA A 81 -18.41 10.39 13.52
N LEU A 82 -17.09 10.46 13.37
CA LEU A 82 -16.22 11.18 14.30
C LEU A 82 -16.55 12.68 14.34
N THR A 83 -16.88 13.28 13.18
CA THR A 83 -17.26 14.70 13.09
C THR A 83 -18.55 14.98 13.86
N SER A 84 -19.55 14.09 13.82
CA SER A 84 -20.77 14.22 14.62
C SER A 84 -20.45 14.21 16.11
N LEU A 85 -19.67 13.23 16.56
CA LEU A 85 -19.31 13.09 17.97
C LEU A 85 -18.52 14.30 18.50
N VAL A 86 -17.62 14.87 17.68
CA VAL A 86 -16.89 16.10 18.03
C VAL A 86 -17.83 17.30 18.15
N ARG A 87 -18.79 17.45 17.24
CA ARG A 87 -19.80 18.52 17.30
C ARG A 87 -20.66 18.42 18.55
N GLU A 88 -21.16 17.22 18.86
CA GLU A 88 -21.95 16.95 20.06
C GLU A 88 -21.16 17.23 21.34
N CYS A 89 -19.87 16.88 21.36
CA CYS A 89 -18.99 17.20 22.48
C CYS A 89 -18.82 18.72 22.67
N GLY A 90 -18.63 19.47 21.58
CA GLY A 90 -18.45 20.93 21.59
C GLY A 90 -19.72 21.73 21.89
N ALA A 91 -20.90 21.21 21.59
CA ALA A 91 -22.20 21.86 21.77
C ALA A 91 -22.67 21.96 23.24
N GLY A 92 -21.78 21.76 24.22
CA GLY A 92 -22.11 21.86 25.64
C GLY A 92 -22.44 20.51 26.25
N ALA A 93 -21.60 19.49 25.98
CA ALA A 93 -21.57 18.28 26.78
C ALA A 93 -21.68 18.65 28.27
N SER A 94 -22.80 18.27 28.89
CA SER A 94 -23.02 18.50 30.31
C SER A 94 -21.78 18.02 31.06
N LYS A 95 -21.32 18.79 32.07
CA LYS A 95 -20.08 18.57 32.85
C LYS A 95 -19.91 17.16 33.47
N ARG A 96 -20.80 16.21 33.19
CA ARG A 96 -20.91 14.87 33.78
C ARG A 96 -20.49 13.72 32.86
N ALA A 97 -20.53 13.86 31.52
CA ALA A 97 -20.09 12.78 30.61
C ALA A 97 -19.77 13.27 29.18
N CYS A 98 -18.65 12.80 28.62
CA CYS A 98 -18.22 13.08 27.24
C CYS A 98 -19.01 12.23 26.22
N PRO A 99 -19.69 12.82 25.22
CA PRO A 99 -20.46 12.10 24.20
C PRO A 99 -19.61 11.09 23.40
N ILE A 100 -18.36 11.44 23.09
CA ILE A 100 -17.42 10.56 22.37
C ILE A 100 -17.18 9.28 23.17
N ILE A 101 -16.82 9.41 24.46
CA ILE A 101 -16.56 8.26 25.33
C ILE A 101 -17.82 7.42 25.51
N ARG A 102 -18.98 8.06 25.67
CA ARG A 102 -20.26 7.36 25.79
C ARG A 102 -20.59 6.55 24.54
N ALA A 103 -20.37 7.10 23.35
CA ALA A 103 -20.64 6.41 22.09
C ALA A 103 -19.70 5.22 21.84
N LEU A 104 -18.44 5.29 22.30
CA LEU A 104 -17.47 4.21 22.17
C LEU A 104 -17.65 3.11 23.24
N ALA A 105 -18.29 3.42 24.37
CA ALA A 105 -18.56 2.48 25.45
C ALA A 105 -19.98 1.87 25.39
N ALA A 106 -20.81 2.34 24.45
CA ALA A 106 -22.11 1.75 24.18
C ALA A 106 -21.91 0.56 23.23
N ASP A 107 -22.05 -0.66 23.75
CA ASP A 107 -22.16 -1.90 22.96
C ASP A 107 -23.45 -1.95 22.15
#